data_AF-A0A6G0HRV0-F1
#
_entry.id   AF-A0A6G0HRV0-F1
#
_cell.length_a   1.000
_cell.length_b   1.000
_cell.length_c   1.000
_cell.angle_alpha   90.00
_cell.angle_beta   90.00
_cell.angle_gamma   90.00
#
_symmetry.space_group_name_H-M   'P 1'
#
loop_
_entity.id
_entity.type
_entity.pdbx_description
1 polymer ?
#
loop_
_entity_poly.entity_id
_entity_poly.type
_entity_poly.pdbx_seq_one_letter_code
_entity_poly.pdbx_strand_id
1 'polypeptide(L)'
;MRLRTDCGTENGIMAAIQCTLRHHHHDYYSGASSHMYGSSTNNQRIESWWSIFRKGRSQFWMELFADLRDAGYFNGSHEHQCLLRFCYGDVLQKDLDECVRLWNSHRIRTSRTASCPGGVPNELYYLPHRFGSRDCGFEIEHTELDGYPEASLSIATCGDPNMQEYLDFAMEHHQLQKPENWESATGLYMKLKEIAQL
;
A
#
# COMPACT_ATOMS: atom_id res chain seq x y z
N MET A 1 17.20 15.30 6.91
CA MET A 1 16.48 15.07 5.63
C MET A 1 15.17 15.83 5.67
N ARG A 2 14.73 16.39 4.55
CA ARG A 2 13.42 17.04 4.43
C ARG A 2 12.58 16.25 3.43
N LEU A 3 11.43 15.73 3.87
CA LEU A 3 10.47 15.06 2.98
C LEU A 3 9.85 16.09 2.05
N ARG A 4 9.74 15.76 0.77
CA ARG A 4 9.02 16.57 -0.21
C ARG A 4 7.90 15.74 -0.81
N THR A 5 6.69 16.26 -0.76
CA THR A 5 5.52 15.68 -1.44
C THR A 5 4.89 16.75 -2.33
N ASP A 6 3.95 16.36 -3.18
CA ASP A 6 3.06 17.37 -3.76
C ASP A 6 1.87 17.64 -2.83
N CYS A 7 0.97 18.49 -3.29
CA CYS A 7 -0.23 18.91 -2.57
C CYS A 7 -1.41 17.92 -2.72
N GLY A 8 -1.16 16.65 -3.07
CA GLY A 8 -2.17 15.60 -3.06
C GLY A 8 -2.78 15.43 -1.66
N THR A 9 -4.08 15.12 -1.59
CA THR A 9 -4.82 15.01 -0.32
C THR A 9 -4.27 13.89 0.56
N GLU A 10 -3.81 12.80 -0.04
CA GLU A 10 -3.16 11.67 0.63
C GLU A 10 -1.83 12.06 1.28
N ASN A 11 -1.14 13.06 0.72
CA ASN A 11 0.19 13.48 1.18
C ASN A 11 0.14 14.36 2.42
N GLY A 12 -1.03 14.87 2.81
CA GLY A 12 -1.22 15.62 4.05
C GLY A 12 -0.92 14.77 5.29
N ILE A 13 -1.29 13.49 5.27
CA ILE A 13 -1.01 12.55 6.37
C ILE A 13 0.50 12.32 6.48
N MET A 14 1.19 12.09 5.36
CA MET A 14 2.64 11.93 5.34
C MET A 14 3.36 13.19 5.87
N ALA A 15 2.88 14.38 5.51
CA ALA A 15 3.42 15.63 6.02
C ALA A 15 3.26 15.74 7.53
N ALA A 16 2.09 15.41 8.06
CA ALA A 16 1.81 15.41 9.50
C ALA A 16 2.70 14.41 10.25
N ILE A 17 2.74 13.15 9.81
CA ILE A 17 3.57 12.09 10.39
C ILE A 17 5.04 12.53 10.42
N GLN A 18 5.57 13.00 9.29
CA GLN A 18 6.96 13.45 9.22
C GLN A 18 7.24 14.60 10.18
N CYS A 19 6.36 15.62 10.23
CA CYS A 19 6.56 16.77 11.10
C CYS A 19 6.51 16.41 12.57
N THR A 20 5.61 15.51 12.97
CA THR A 20 5.46 15.17 14.37
C THR A 20 6.54 14.22 14.87
N LEU A 21 6.88 13.17 14.10
CA LEU A 21 7.97 12.26 14.46
C LEU A 21 9.33 13.00 14.52
N ARG A 22 9.46 14.09 13.78
CA ARG A 22 10.67 14.92 13.77
C ARG A 22 10.65 16.06 14.77
N HIS A 23 9.62 16.19 15.60
CA HIS A 23 9.42 17.33 16.48
C HIS A 23 10.55 17.50 17.51
N HIS A 24 11.02 16.41 18.11
CA HIS A 24 12.04 16.44 19.15
C HIS A 24 13.48 16.44 18.62
N HIS A 25 13.68 16.37 17.29
CA HIS A 25 15.02 16.41 16.70
C HIS A 25 15.59 17.83 16.71
N HIS A 26 16.93 17.93 16.67
CA HIS A 26 17.63 19.21 16.82
C HIS A 26 18.39 19.70 15.57
N ASP A 27 18.22 19.04 14.42
CA ASP A 27 18.80 19.52 13.16
C ASP A 27 17.93 20.60 12.48
N TYR A 28 18.51 21.25 11.48
CA TYR A 28 17.88 22.36 10.75
C TYR A 28 16.50 22.02 10.16
N TYR A 29 16.23 20.75 9.86
CA TYR A 29 14.96 20.29 9.29
C TYR A 29 14.10 19.55 10.33
N SER A 30 14.13 19.91 11.61
CA SER A 30 13.25 19.32 12.62
C SER A 30 11.84 19.92 12.61
N GLY A 31 10.90 19.21 13.23
CA GLY A 31 9.50 19.62 13.36
C GLY A 31 8.85 19.97 12.02
N ALA A 32 8.17 21.11 11.96
CA ALA A 32 7.52 21.61 10.75
C ALA A 32 8.46 21.82 9.55
N SER A 33 9.76 22.02 9.80
CA SER A 33 10.77 22.19 8.74
C SER A 33 11.18 20.86 8.09
N SER A 34 10.73 19.73 8.63
CA SER A 34 11.04 18.39 8.13
C SER A 34 10.26 18.01 6.86
N HIS A 35 9.25 18.81 6.49
CA HIS A 35 8.45 18.61 5.28
C HIS A 35 8.44 19.85 4.38
N MET A 36 8.25 19.66 3.08
CA MET A 36 7.82 20.70 2.14
C MET A 36 6.86 20.18 1.09
N TYR A 37 5.93 21.04 0.69
CA TYR A 37 5.19 20.87 -0.54
C TYR A 37 6.01 21.33 -1.76
N GLY A 38 5.80 20.63 -2.87
CA GLY A 38 6.34 20.92 -4.18
C GLY A 38 5.29 20.80 -5.27
N SER A 39 5.63 21.22 -6.49
CA SER A 39 4.77 20.96 -7.65
C SER A 39 4.73 19.46 -7.98
N SER A 40 3.55 18.95 -8.34
CA SER A 40 3.37 17.56 -8.80
C SER A 40 4.22 17.22 -10.02
N THR A 41 4.50 18.22 -10.88
CA THR A 41 5.41 18.06 -12.03
C THR A 41 6.83 17.65 -11.64
N ASN A 42 7.24 17.84 -10.39
CA ASN A 42 8.56 17.45 -9.91
C ASN A 42 8.58 16.07 -9.21
N ASN A 43 7.43 15.41 -9.02
CA ASN A 43 7.33 14.06 -8.44
C ASN A 43 7.68 12.94 -9.43
N GLN A 44 8.51 13.22 -10.44
CA GLN A 44 8.79 12.33 -11.57
C GLN A 44 9.25 10.92 -11.17
N ARG A 45 10.00 10.78 -10.07
CA ARG A 45 10.51 9.47 -9.64
C ARG A 45 9.40 8.52 -9.20
N ILE A 46 8.50 9.01 -8.34
CA ILE A 46 7.41 8.19 -7.83
C ILE A 46 6.34 7.99 -8.91
N GLU A 47 6.06 9.01 -9.72
CA GLU A 47 5.14 8.88 -10.87
C GLU A 47 5.63 7.89 -11.92
N SER A 48 6.93 7.89 -12.23
CA SER A 48 7.54 6.90 -13.11
C SER A 48 7.39 5.50 -12.54
N TRP A 49 7.52 5.34 -11.22
CA TRP A 49 7.33 4.04 -10.57
C TRP A 49 5.86 3.58 -10.62
N TRP A 50 4.90 4.46 -10.31
CA TRP A 50 3.47 4.18 -10.46
C TRP A 50 3.10 3.76 -11.88
N SER A 51 3.72 4.35 -12.90
CA SER A 51 3.54 3.92 -14.29
C SER A 51 4.00 2.48 -14.53
N ILE A 52 5.14 2.09 -13.95
CA ILE A 52 5.67 0.71 -14.05
C ILE A 52 4.74 -0.26 -13.31
N PHE A 53 4.37 0.07 -12.08
CA PHE A 53 3.48 -0.75 -11.26
C PHE A 53 2.13 -0.97 -11.95
N ARG A 54 1.57 0.10 -12.53
CA ARG A 54 0.33 0.02 -13.30
C ARG A 54 0.45 -0.93 -14.48
N LYS A 55 1.42 -0.69 -15.35
CA LYS A 55 1.60 -1.49 -16.57
C LYS A 55 1.97 -2.95 -16.30
N GLY A 56 2.67 -3.22 -15.20
CA GLY A 56 3.22 -4.55 -14.90
C GLY A 56 2.37 -5.40 -13.96
N ARG A 57 1.50 -4.81 -13.14
CA ARG A 57 0.75 -5.51 -12.09
C ARG A 57 -0.68 -5.02 -11.96
N SER A 58 -0.89 -3.77 -11.53
CA SER A 58 -2.22 -3.36 -11.06
C SER A 58 -3.29 -3.21 -12.14
N GLN A 59 -2.89 -3.06 -13.41
CA GLN A 59 -3.84 -2.98 -14.53
C GLN A 59 -4.73 -4.23 -14.61
N PHE A 60 -4.20 -5.42 -14.33
CA PHE A 60 -4.98 -6.67 -14.29
C PHE A 60 -6.14 -6.59 -13.29
N TRP A 61 -5.85 -6.17 -12.06
CA TRP A 61 -6.86 -6.05 -11.00
C TRP A 61 -7.92 -4.99 -11.34
N MET A 62 -7.49 -3.88 -11.94
CA MET A 62 -8.40 -2.83 -12.39
C MET A 62 -9.37 -3.34 -13.47
N GLU A 63 -8.87 -4.13 -14.43
CA GLU A 63 -9.69 -4.73 -15.48
C GLU A 63 -10.64 -5.78 -14.92
N LEU A 64 -10.14 -6.69 -14.06
CA LEU A 64 -10.98 -7.69 -13.40
C LEU A 64 -12.17 -7.06 -12.64
N PHE A 65 -11.92 -6.02 -11.86
CA PHE A 65 -12.98 -5.35 -11.10
C PHE A 65 -13.88 -4.47 -11.99
N ALA A 66 -13.35 -3.93 -13.09
CA ALA A 66 -14.17 -3.27 -14.09
C ALA A 66 -15.13 -4.27 -14.77
N ASP A 67 -14.65 -5.46 -15.12
CA ASP A 67 -15.46 -6.51 -15.72
C ASP A 67 -16.58 -6.98 -14.76
N LEU A 68 -16.28 -7.13 -13.46
CA LEU A 68 -17.30 -7.44 -12.45
C LEU A 68 -18.40 -6.36 -12.39
N ARG A 69 -18.01 -5.09 -12.46
CA ARG A 69 -18.95 -3.97 -12.47
C ARG A 69 -19.78 -3.97 -13.75
N ASP A 70 -19.13 -4.11 -14.90
CA ASP A 70 -19.76 -3.99 -16.22
C ASP A 70 -20.71 -5.17 -16.50
N ALA A 71 -20.43 -6.34 -15.93
CA ALA A 71 -21.34 -7.49 -15.92
C ALA A 71 -22.49 -7.37 -14.89
N GLY A 72 -22.52 -6.32 -14.08
CA GLY A 72 -23.58 -6.07 -13.08
C GLY A 72 -23.41 -6.83 -11.76
N TYR A 73 -22.27 -7.49 -11.53
CA TYR A 73 -21.99 -8.20 -10.27
C TYR A 73 -21.48 -7.29 -9.15
N PHE A 74 -21.02 -6.08 -9.49
CA PHE A 74 -20.55 -5.08 -8.54
C PHE A 74 -21.19 -3.73 -8.80
N ASN A 75 -21.87 -3.17 -7.79
CA ASN A 75 -22.56 -1.88 -7.89
C ASN A 75 -21.89 -0.75 -7.08
N GLY A 76 -20.84 -1.06 -6.31
CA GLY A 76 -20.13 -0.08 -5.48
C GLY A 76 -20.78 0.23 -4.13
N SER A 77 -21.85 -0.47 -3.73
CA SER A 77 -22.43 -0.31 -2.39
C SER A 77 -21.43 -0.69 -1.29
N HIS A 78 -21.73 -0.27 -0.05
CA HIS A 78 -20.90 -0.59 1.11
C HIS A 78 -20.72 -2.12 1.27
N GLU A 79 -21.82 -2.86 1.10
CA GLU A 79 -21.85 -4.32 1.23
C GLU A 79 -21.00 -5.00 0.16
N HIS A 80 -21.12 -4.55 -1.10
CA HIS A 80 -20.30 -5.06 -2.20
C HIS A 80 -18.81 -4.73 -2.01
N GLN A 81 -18.49 -3.54 -1.51
CA GLN A 81 -17.10 -3.18 -1.20
C GLN A 81 -16.53 -4.05 -0.07
N CYS A 82 -17.30 -4.29 0.99
CA CYS A 82 -16.91 -5.19 2.07
C CYS A 82 -16.69 -6.60 1.55
N LEU A 83 -17.61 -7.12 0.75
CA LEU A 83 -17.52 -8.45 0.17
C LEU A 83 -16.30 -8.60 -0.75
N LEU A 84 -16.03 -7.60 -1.59
CA LEU A 84 -14.86 -7.59 -2.46
C LEU A 84 -13.57 -7.58 -1.64
N ARG A 85 -13.47 -6.71 -0.62
CA ARG A 85 -12.31 -6.70 0.29
C ARG A 85 -12.12 -8.03 1.02
N PHE A 86 -13.19 -8.65 1.51
CA PHE A 86 -13.14 -9.95 2.17
C PHE A 86 -12.61 -11.05 1.24
N CYS A 87 -13.11 -11.12 0.00
CA CYS A 87 -12.76 -12.20 -0.92
C CYS A 87 -11.39 -11.99 -1.58
N TYR A 88 -11.01 -10.76 -1.91
CA TYR A 88 -9.80 -10.47 -2.66
C TYR A 88 -8.64 -9.95 -1.81
N GLY A 89 -8.88 -9.51 -0.57
CA GLY A 89 -7.89 -8.83 0.27
C GLY A 89 -6.60 -9.63 0.44
N ASP A 90 -6.71 -10.88 0.89
CA ASP A 90 -5.55 -11.76 1.11
C ASP A 90 -4.81 -12.07 -0.22
N VAL A 91 -5.53 -12.22 -1.33
CA VAL A 91 -4.95 -12.50 -2.65
C VAL A 91 -4.23 -11.27 -3.21
N LEU A 92 -4.84 -10.09 -3.08
CA LEU A 92 -4.23 -8.81 -3.44
C LEU A 92 -3.00 -8.53 -2.59
N GLN A 93 -3.07 -8.75 -1.27
CA GLN A 93 -1.93 -8.56 -0.37
C GLN A 93 -0.75 -9.46 -0.78
N LYS A 94 -1.02 -10.73 -1.12
CA LYS A 94 0.02 -11.66 -1.60
C LYS A 94 0.68 -11.18 -2.91
N ASP A 95 -0.08 -10.64 -3.86
CA ASP A 95 0.46 -10.06 -5.09
C ASP A 95 1.29 -8.78 -4.81
N LEU A 96 0.82 -7.93 -3.89
CA LEU A 96 1.55 -6.73 -3.45
C LEU A 96 2.87 -7.10 -2.75
N ASP A 97 2.85 -8.08 -1.85
CA ASP A 97 4.04 -8.58 -1.15
C ASP A 97 5.06 -9.16 -2.15
N GLU A 98 4.58 -9.89 -3.17
CA GLU A 98 5.44 -10.34 -4.24
C GLU A 98 6.05 -9.17 -5.03
N CYS A 99 5.24 -8.16 -5.36
CA CYS A 99 5.70 -6.96 -6.05
C CYS A 99 6.79 -6.25 -5.24
N VAL A 100 6.59 -6.07 -3.93
CA VAL A 100 7.59 -5.49 -3.01
C VAL A 100 8.86 -6.32 -3.01
N ARG A 101 8.76 -7.64 -2.86
CA ARG A 101 9.93 -8.54 -2.84
C ARG A 101 10.73 -8.46 -4.14
N LEU A 102 10.06 -8.54 -5.29
CA LEU A 102 10.71 -8.48 -6.61
C LEU A 102 11.32 -7.10 -6.84
N TRP A 103 10.58 -6.04 -6.54
CA TRP A 103 11.06 -4.68 -6.70
C TRP A 103 12.26 -4.39 -5.79
N ASN A 104 12.25 -4.84 -4.55
CA ASN A 104 13.34 -4.54 -3.63
C ASN A 104 14.59 -5.41 -3.87
N SER A 105 14.45 -6.50 -4.61
CA SER A 105 15.54 -7.45 -4.92
C SER A 105 16.10 -7.32 -6.34
N HIS A 106 15.40 -6.64 -7.27
CA HIS A 106 15.90 -6.47 -8.63
C HIS A 106 17.13 -5.54 -8.67
N ARG A 107 18.00 -5.74 -9.66
CA ARG A 107 19.17 -4.88 -9.86
C ARG A 107 18.86 -3.75 -10.82
N ILE A 108 18.96 -2.51 -10.33
CA ILE A 108 18.88 -1.30 -11.14
C ILE A 108 20.23 -1.07 -11.81
N ARG A 109 20.22 -0.87 -13.12
CA ARG A 109 21.42 -0.57 -13.91
C ARG A 109 21.95 0.83 -13.57
N THR A 110 23.27 0.95 -13.47
CA THR A 110 23.94 2.25 -13.37
C THR A 110 23.74 3.08 -14.64
N SER A 111 23.41 4.35 -14.47
CA SER A 111 23.32 5.34 -15.56
C SER A 111 24.24 6.52 -15.28
N ARG A 112 24.95 6.99 -16.31
CA ARG A 112 25.89 8.14 -16.21
C ARG A 112 25.19 9.45 -15.86
N THR A 113 23.91 9.57 -16.17
CA THR A 113 23.11 10.78 -15.93
C THR A 113 22.29 10.72 -14.65
N ALA A 114 22.22 9.55 -14.01
CA ALA A 114 21.45 9.38 -12.79
C ALA A 114 22.24 9.89 -11.57
N SER A 115 21.60 10.72 -10.74
CA SER A 115 22.18 11.16 -9.47
C SER A 115 22.21 10.04 -8.41
N CYS A 116 21.48 8.94 -8.62
CA CYS A 116 21.41 7.82 -7.69
C CYS A 116 22.29 6.65 -8.17
N PRO A 117 22.96 5.95 -7.24
CA PRO A 117 23.74 4.77 -7.58
C PRO A 117 22.84 3.66 -8.14
N GLY A 118 23.38 2.88 -9.08
CA GLY A 118 22.77 1.62 -9.47
C GLY A 118 23.09 0.53 -8.46
N GLY A 119 22.23 -0.48 -8.35
CA GLY A 119 22.33 -1.52 -7.33
C GLY A 119 20.99 -2.20 -7.08
N VAL A 120 20.97 -3.10 -6.11
CA VAL A 120 19.72 -3.71 -5.62
C VAL A 120 19.12 -2.78 -4.56
N PRO A 121 17.84 -2.35 -4.64
CA PRO A 121 17.26 -1.39 -3.70
C PRO A 121 17.47 -1.76 -2.22
N ASN A 122 17.29 -3.02 -1.85
CA ASN A 122 17.59 -3.48 -0.48
C ASN A 122 19.07 -3.27 -0.11
N GLU A 123 20.02 -3.57 -1.00
CA GLU A 123 21.44 -3.32 -0.73
C GLU A 123 21.75 -1.82 -0.62
N LEU A 124 21.12 -0.99 -1.47
CA LEU A 124 21.27 0.46 -1.45
C LEU A 124 20.73 1.06 -0.14
N TYR A 125 19.62 0.51 0.37
CA TYR A 125 18.97 0.97 1.59
C TYR A 125 19.68 0.49 2.85
N TYR A 126 19.94 -0.81 2.98
CA TYR A 126 20.52 -1.39 4.20
C TYR A 126 22.06 -1.26 4.28
N LEU A 127 22.76 -1.15 3.14
CA LEU A 127 24.22 -1.10 3.10
C LEU A 127 24.73 0.11 2.30
N PRO A 128 24.29 1.34 2.60
CA PRO A 128 24.59 2.52 1.78
C PRO A 128 26.10 2.81 1.71
N HIS A 129 26.86 2.45 2.75
CA HIS A 129 28.32 2.62 2.80
C HIS A 129 29.06 1.87 1.68
N ARG A 130 28.52 0.75 1.17
CA ARG A 130 29.10 0.00 0.04
C ARG A 130 29.01 0.74 -1.29
N PHE A 131 28.16 1.76 -1.36
CA PHE A 131 27.88 2.56 -2.56
C PHE A 131 28.32 4.02 -2.41
N GLY A 132 29.22 4.32 -1.46
CA GLY A 132 29.66 5.69 -1.18
C GLY A 132 28.54 6.62 -0.69
N SER A 133 27.46 6.02 -0.19
CA SER A 133 26.27 6.73 0.33
C SER A 133 26.21 6.59 1.85
N ARG A 134 25.24 7.26 2.48
CA ARG A 134 25.00 7.21 3.93
C ARG A 134 23.53 6.99 4.24
N ASP A 135 23.26 6.48 5.43
CA ASP A 135 21.92 6.48 5.97
C ASP A 135 21.46 7.93 6.20
N CYS A 136 20.23 8.22 5.77
CA CYS A 136 19.59 9.53 5.93
C CYS A 136 18.33 9.45 6.81
N GLY A 137 18.03 8.26 7.35
CA GLY A 137 16.99 8.02 8.32
C GLY A 137 17.29 8.69 9.65
N PHE A 138 16.24 8.78 10.46
CA PHE A 138 16.30 9.28 11.81
C PHE A 138 15.71 8.22 12.73
N GLU A 139 16.42 7.92 13.81
CA GLU A 139 15.91 7.03 14.84
C GLU A 139 14.76 7.71 15.59
N ILE A 140 13.73 6.92 15.88
CA ILE A 140 12.52 7.31 16.59
C ILE A 140 12.33 6.26 17.67
N GLU A 141 12.01 6.69 18.89
CA GLU A 141 11.71 5.77 19.99
C GLU A 141 10.34 5.14 19.76
N HIS A 142 10.19 3.83 19.99
CA HIS A 142 8.91 3.15 19.79
C HIS A 142 7.77 3.75 20.63
N THR A 143 8.08 4.32 21.80
CA THR A 143 7.09 5.02 22.64
C THR A 143 6.51 6.28 22.00
N GLU A 144 7.22 6.89 21.04
CA GLU A 144 6.69 8.03 20.29
C GLU A 144 5.54 7.61 19.36
N LEU A 145 5.48 6.32 18.99
CA LEU A 145 4.39 5.75 18.19
C LEU A 145 3.12 5.51 19.02
N ASP A 146 3.22 5.38 20.34
CA ASP A 146 2.07 5.18 21.24
C ASP A 146 1.10 6.38 21.21
N GLY A 147 1.57 7.56 20.80
CA GLY A 147 0.74 8.74 20.55
C GLY A 147 -0.23 8.59 19.36
N TYR A 148 -0.11 7.51 18.58
CA TYR A 148 -0.87 7.25 17.36
C TYR A 148 -1.57 5.89 17.45
N PRO A 149 -2.66 5.76 18.21
CA PRO A 149 -3.37 4.49 18.36
C PRO A 149 -3.87 3.93 17.03
N GLU A 150 -4.14 4.80 16.05
CA GLU A 150 -4.49 4.48 14.66
C GLU A 150 -3.44 3.59 13.97
N ALA A 151 -2.15 3.74 14.31
CA ALA A 151 -1.07 2.92 13.76
C ALA A 151 -1.13 1.45 14.23
N SER A 152 -1.84 1.20 15.33
CA SER A 152 -2.00 -0.12 15.95
C SER A 152 -3.36 -0.76 15.66
N LEU A 153 -4.26 -0.06 14.94
CA LEU A 153 -5.57 -0.59 14.62
C LEU A 153 -5.46 -1.67 13.53
N SER A 154 -5.75 -2.92 13.92
CA SER A 154 -6.05 -3.97 12.96
C SER A 154 -7.41 -3.68 12.33
N ILE A 155 -7.41 -3.12 11.12
CA ILE A 155 -8.64 -2.92 10.35
C ILE A 155 -9.17 -4.29 9.94
N ALA A 156 -10.46 -4.56 10.20
CA ALA A 156 -11.12 -5.79 9.74
C ALA A 156 -10.89 -5.97 8.22
N THR A 157 -10.66 -7.19 7.75
CA THR A 157 -10.32 -7.45 6.33
C THR A 157 -11.34 -6.82 5.37
N CYS A 158 -12.63 -6.89 5.69
CA CYS A 158 -13.68 -6.30 4.88
C CYS A 158 -13.95 -4.81 5.17
N GLY A 159 -13.32 -4.22 6.19
CA GLY A 159 -13.47 -2.82 6.61
C GLY A 159 -14.69 -2.52 7.49
N ASP A 160 -15.53 -3.51 7.78
CA ASP A 160 -16.73 -3.39 8.62
C ASP A 160 -16.84 -4.62 9.55
N PRO A 161 -16.74 -4.47 10.88
CA PRO A 161 -16.74 -5.60 11.79
C PRO A 161 -18.01 -6.48 11.75
N ASN A 162 -19.19 -5.88 11.52
CA ASN A 162 -20.44 -6.63 11.49
C ASN A 162 -20.56 -7.46 10.22
N MET A 163 -20.17 -6.88 9.08
CA MET A 163 -20.08 -7.62 7.82
C MET A 163 -19.01 -8.70 7.89
N GLN A 164 -17.87 -8.43 8.54
CA GLN A 164 -16.81 -9.42 8.74
C GLN A 164 -17.35 -10.65 9.48
N GLU A 165 -18.00 -10.44 10.63
CA GLU A 165 -18.58 -11.52 11.44
C GLU A 165 -19.61 -12.35 10.67
N TYR A 166 -20.49 -11.70 9.90
CA TYR A 166 -21.46 -12.39 9.04
C TYR A 166 -20.77 -13.24 7.96
N LEU A 167 -19.76 -12.69 7.28
CA LEU A 167 -19.05 -13.39 6.21
C LEU A 167 -18.22 -14.56 6.75
N ASP A 168 -17.59 -14.40 7.92
CA ASP A 168 -16.87 -15.47 8.61
C ASP A 168 -17.85 -16.60 9.01
N PHE A 169 -19.02 -16.27 9.55
CA PHE A 169 -20.07 -17.25 9.81
C PHE A 169 -20.53 -17.98 8.53
N ALA A 170 -20.75 -17.26 7.44
CA ALA A 170 -21.17 -17.84 6.17
C ALA A 170 -20.09 -18.79 5.60
N MET A 171 -18.81 -18.42 5.73
CA MET A 171 -17.68 -19.27 5.34
C MET A 171 -17.69 -20.60 6.09
N GLU A 172 -17.84 -20.55 7.43
CA GLU A 172 -17.87 -21.74 8.28
C GLU A 172 -19.09 -22.63 8.00
N HIS A 173 -20.28 -22.02 7.97
CA HIS A 173 -21.54 -22.76 7.78
C HIS A 173 -21.59 -23.50 6.44
N HIS A 174 -21.10 -22.87 5.38
CA HIS A 174 -21.07 -23.43 4.03
C HIS A 174 -19.76 -24.17 3.69
N GLN A 175 -18.84 -24.31 4.67
CA GLN A 175 -17.54 -25.00 4.52
C GLN A 175 -16.70 -24.45 3.35
N LEU A 176 -16.78 -23.15 3.12
CA LEU A 176 -16.04 -22.46 2.07
C LEU A 176 -14.57 -22.30 2.47
N GLN A 177 -13.70 -22.24 1.47
CA GLN A 177 -12.26 -22.12 1.68
C GLN A 177 -11.78 -20.72 1.30
N LYS A 178 -10.72 -20.26 1.97
CA LYS A 178 -10.05 -19.01 1.60
C LYS A 178 -9.47 -19.13 0.18
N PRO A 179 -9.55 -18.07 -0.62
CA PRO A 179 -9.06 -18.10 -1.99
C PRO A 179 -7.53 -17.99 -2.04
N GLU A 180 -6.91 -18.69 -3.00
CA GLU A 180 -5.46 -18.69 -3.20
C GLU A 180 -5.00 -17.83 -4.39
N ASN A 181 -5.94 -17.55 -5.31
CA ASN A 181 -5.76 -16.85 -6.57
C ASN A 181 -7.02 -16.06 -6.94
N TRP A 182 -6.93 -15.29 -8.02
CA TRP A 182 -8.03 -14.41 -8.44
C TRP A 182 -9.26 -15.20 -8.91
N GLU A 183 -9.08 -16.39 -9.51
CA GLU A 183 -10.19 -17.25 -9.97
C GLU A 183 -11.02 -17.75 -8.77
N SER A 184 -10.35 -18.28 -7.75
CA SER A 184 -10.99 -18.75 -6.52
C SER A 184 -11.62 -17.59 -5.74
N ALA A 185 -10.99 -16.41 -5.73
CA ALA A 185 -11.56 -15.20 -5.13
C ALA A 185 -12.84 -14.75 -5.84
N THR A 186 -12.86 -14.81 -7.17
CA THR A 186 -14.06 -14.53 -7.97
C THR A 186 -15.18 -15.51 -7.65
N GLY A 187 -14.85 -16.81 -7.63
CA GLY A 187 -15.82 -17.84 -7.27
C GLY A 187 -16.39 -17.67 -5.86
N LEU A 188 -15.54 -17.30 -4.90
CA LEU A 188 -15.97 -17.03 -3.52
C LEU A 188 -16.88 -15.80 -3.44
N TYR A 189 -16.49 -14.70 -4.12
CA TYR A 189 -17.28 -13.48 -4.19
C TYR A 189 -18.69 -13.75 -4.70
N MET A 190 -18.85 -14.50 -5.80
CA MET A 190 -20.16 -14.82 -6.36
C MET A 190 -21.02 -15.66 -5.41
N LYS A 191 -20.43 -16.66 -4.75
CA LYS A 191 -21.14 -17.52 -3.79
C LYS A 191 -21.63 -16.75 -2.58
N LEU A 192 -20.76 -15.95 -1.96
CA LEU A 192 -21.11 -15.17 -0.78
C LEU A 192 -22.11 -14.06 -1.12
N LYS A 193 -22.02 -13.47 -2.33
CA LYS A 193 -23.03 -12.52 -2.84
C LYS A 193 -24.42 -13.17 -2.89
N GLU A 194 -24.52 -14.39 -3.43
CA GLU A 194 -25.77 -15.14 -3.50
C GLU A 194 -26.32 -15.47 -2.11
N ILE A 195 -25.48 -15.92 -1.19
CA ILE A 195 -25.85 -16.22 0.21
C ILE A 195 -26.38 -14.97 0.92
N ALA A 196 -25.72 -13.83 0.70
CA ALA A 196 -26.11 -12.53 1.27
C ALA A 196 -27.31 -11.88 0.59
N GLN A 197 -27.80 -12.44 -0.53
CA GLN A 197 -28.88 -11.89 -1.36
C GLN A 197 -28.62 -10.45 -1.84
N LEU A 198 -27.35 -10.17 -2.15
CA LEU A 198 -26.88 -8.92 -2.76
C LEU A 198 -26.82 -9.06 -4.29
#